data_AF-A0A9E0QXK8-F1
#
_entry.id   AF-A0A9E0QXK8-F1
#
_cell.length_a   1.000
_cell.length_b   1.000
_cell.length_c   1.000
_cell.angle_alpha   90.00
_cell.angle_beta   90.00
_cell.angle_gamma   90.00
#
_symmetry.space_group_name_H-M   'P 1'
#
loop_
_entity.id
_entity.type
_entity.pdbx_description
1 polymer ?
#
loop_
_entity_poly.entity_id
_entity_poly.type
_entity_poly.pdbx_seq_one_letter_code
_entity_poly.pdbx_strand_id
1 'polypeptide(L)'
;RNPLIWILHLAYLFIPLGFMLDALSGFAMASPYLATHAFAAGAIGSMTIGMMARVSLGHTARPLKLAKITIIAFALMVAAGVIRTFLPMIPELYTMAIHLSGGLWILAWVLFLVPYTPILLKPRTDGQFG
;
A
#
# COMPACT_ATOMS: atom_id res chain seq x y z
N ARG A 1 -7.20 17.25 -3.86
CA ARG A 1 -7.70 16.05 -3.13
C ARG A 1 -6.62 15.61 -2.14
N ASN A 2 -6.96 15.20 -0.91
CA ASN A 2 -6.00 14.90 0.15
C ASN A 2 -5.39 13.48 -0.03
N PRO A 3 -4.08 13.34 -0.31
CA PRO A 3 -3.48 12.05 -0.56
C PRO A 3 -3.52 11.05 0.59
N LEU A 4 -3.47 11.56 1.82
CA LEU A 4 -3.55 10.75 3.03
C LEU A 4 -4.92 10.07 3.18
N ILE A 5 -5.96 10.60 2.56
CA ILE A 5 -7.32 10.08 2.68
C ILE A 5 -7.62 9.07 1.56
N TRP A 6 -7.26 9.38 0.31
CA TRP A 6 -7.62 8.47 -0.79
C TRP A 6 -6.90 7.13 -0.68
N ILE A 7 -5.66 7.09 -0.19
CA ILE A 7 -4.92 5.83 -0.01
C ILE A 7 -5.65 4.90 0.95
N LEU A 8 -6.25 5.46 2.01
CA LEU A 8 -7.04 4.70 2.97
C LEU A 8 -8.32 4.19 2.34
N HIS A 9 -9.01 5.00 1.54
CA HIS A 9 -10.23 4.54 0.84
C HIS A 9 -9.91 3.39 -0.12
N LEU A 10 -8.85 3.51 -0.92
CA LEU A 10 -8.43 2.43 -1.82
C LEU A 10 -8.02 1.18 -1.04
N ALA A 11 -7.27 1.33 0.05
CA ALA A 11 -6.93 0.21 0.93
C ALA A 11 -8.18 -0.47 1.51
N TYR A 12 -9.17 0.31 1.98
CA TYR A 12 -10.43 -0.20 2.51
C TYR A 12 -11.25 -0.93 1.44
N LEU A 13 -11.22 -0.52 0.18
CA LEU A 13 -11.93 -1.21 -0.91
C LEU A 13 -11.40 -2.64 -1.16
N PHE A 14 -10.13 -2.91 -0.83
CA PHE A 14 -9.60 -4.27 -0.93
C PHE A 14 -10.18 -5.23 0.11
N ILE A 15 -10.74 -4.74 1.21
CA ILE A 15 -11.34 -5.60 2.26
C ILE A 15 -12.61 -6.30 1.76
N PRO A 16 -13.68 -5.60 1.31
CA PRO A 16 -14.85 -6.27 0.76
C PRO A 16 -14.52 -7.06 -0.52
N LEU A 17 -13.57 -6.57 -1.33
CA LEU A 17 -13.07 -7.31 -2.48
C LEU A 17 -12.40 -8.65 -2.08
N GLY A 18 -11.58 -8.64 -1.04
CA GLY A 18 -10.93 -9.84 -0.51
C GLY A 18 -11.96 -10.87 -0.02
N PHE A 19 -12.98 -10.43 0.72
CA PHE A 19 -14.08 -11.32 1.14
C PHE A 19 -14.90 -11.85 -0.04
N MET A 20 -15.14 -11.03 -1.06
CA MET A 20 -15.81 -11.49 -2.29
C MET A 20 -14.98 -12.55 -3.02
N LEU A 21 -13.67 -12.35 -3.15
CA LEU A 21 -12.76 -13.34 -3.76
C LEU A 21 -12.67 -14.62 -2.94
N ASP A 22 -12.69 -14.51 -1.61
CA ASP A 22 -12.69 -15.65 -0.69
C ASP A 22 -13.96 -16.49 -0.85
N ALA A 23 -15.13 -15.83 -0.87
CA ALA A 23 -16.42 -16.50 -1.11
C ALA A 23 -16.44 -17.21 -2.48
N LEU A 24 -15.93 -16.59 -3.55
CA LEU A 24 -15.82 -17.21 -4.87
C LEU A 24 -14.89 -18.43 -4.89
N SER A 25 -13.86 -18.44 -4.04
CA SER A 25 -12.96 -19.60 -3.92
C SER A 25 -13.66 -20.82 -3.34
N GLY A 26 -14.63 -20.64 -2.44
CA GLY A 26 -15.46 -21.71 -1.89
C GLY A 26 -16.32 -22.44 -2.94
N PHE A 27 -16.61 -21.79 -4.07
CA PHE A 27 -17.32 -22.37 -5.21
C PHE A 27 -16.36 -22.88 -6.31
N ALA A 28 -15.06 -22.97 -6.03
CA ALA A 28 -14.00 -23.29 -7.01
C ALA A 28 -13.97 -22.37 -8.25
N MET A 29 -14.53 -21.15 -8.15
CA MET A 29 -14.56 -20.15 -9.22
C MET A 29 -13.30 -19.26 -9.24
N ALA A 30 -12.56 -19.24 -8.13
CA ALA A 30 -11.39 -18.41 -7.94
C ALA A 30 -10.34 -19.15 -7.10
N SER A 31 -9.07 -18.82 -7.31
CA SER A 31 -8.00 -19.29 -6.42
C SER A 31 -8.10 -18.58 -5.06
N PRO A 32 -8.01 -19.30 -3.92
CA PRO A 32 -8.03 -18.67 -2.60
C PRO A 32 -6.86 -17.70 -2.38
N TYR A 33 -5.76 -17.85 -3.13
CA TYR A 33 -4.62 -16.94 -3.06
C TYR A 33 -4.97 -15.52 -3.56
N LEU A 34 -5.99 -15.34 -4.39
CA LEU A 34 -6.44 -14.00 -4.82
C LEU A 34 -6.93 -13.19 -3.62
N ALA A 35 -7.74 -13.79 -2.75
CA ALA A 35 -8.22 -13.16 -1.52
C ALA A 35 -7.05 -12.78 -0.60
N THR A 36 -6.11 -13.70 -0.39
CA THR A 36 -4.90 -13.44 0.41
C THR A 36 -4.11 -12.25 -0.12
N HIS A 37 -3.94 -12.11 -1.44
CA HIS A 37 -3.22 -10.99 -2.02
C HIS A 37 -4.00 -9.67 -1.97
N ALA A 38 -5.33 -9.71 -2.14
CA ALA A 38 -6.18 -8.55 -1.94
C ALA A 38 -6.07 -8.04 -0.49
N PHE A 39 -6.15 -8.92 0.51
CA PHE A 39 -5.98 -8.53 1.90
C PHE A 39 -4.57 -8.07 2.24
N ALA A 40 -3.55 -8.83 1.87
CA ALA A 40 -2.18 -8.55 2.28
C ALA A 40 -1.55 -7.38 1.51
N ALA A 41 -1.50 -7.46 0.18
CA ALA A 41 -0.84 -6.44 -0.64
C ALA A 41 -1.75 -5.24 -0.87
N GLY A 42 -3.02 -5.49 -1.18
CA GLY A 42 -4.02 -4.45 -1.44
C GLY A 42 -4.39 -3.67 -0.18
N ALA A 43 -5.02 -4.33 0.79
CA ALA A 43 -5.52 -3.66 1.99
C ALA A 43 -4.40 -3.31 2.97
N ILE A 44 -3.73 -4.31 3.55
CA ILE A 44 -2.72 -4.10 4.61
C ILE A 44 -1.55 -3.27 4.08
N GLY A 45 -1.00 -3.60 2.91
CA GLY A 45 0.12 -2.86 2.30
C GLY A 45 -0.21 -1.38 2.07
N SER A 46 -1.33 -1.08 1.40
CA SER A 46 -1.74 0.30 1.11
C SER A 46 -2.16 1.06 2.37
N MET A 47 -2.84 0.40 3.32
CA MET A 47 -3.23 1.02 4.58
C MET A 47 -2.00 1.37 5.41
N THR A 48 -1.04 0.46 5.50
CA THR A 48 0.18 0.64 6.30
C THR A 48 1.00 1.83 5.78
N ILE A 49 1.30 1.89 4.48
CA ILE A 49 2.10 3.00 3.92
C ILE A 49 1.39 4.36 4.12
N GLY A 50 0.05 4.39 4.00
CA GLY A 50 -0.77 5.58 4.24
C GLY A 50 -0.80 6.01 5.71
N MET A 51 -0.99 5.06 6.62
CA MET A 51 -1.01 5.31 8.06
C MET A 51 0.37 5.73 8.57
N MET A 52 1.43 5.04 8.18
CA MET A 52 2.80 5.39 8.56
C MET A 52 3.15 6.80 8.09
N ALA A 53 2.78 7.18 6.86
CA ALA A 53 2.98 8.54 6.34
C ALA A 53 2.31 9.60 7.21
N ARG A 54 1.04 9.37 7.60
CA ARG A 54 0.26 10.28 8.45
C ARG A 54 0.83 10.38 9.86
N VAL A 55 1.06 9.22 10.48
CA VAL A 55 1.56 9.09 11.86
C VAL A 55 2.94 9.74 11.97
N SER A 56 3.84 9.48 11.03
CA SER A 56 5.19 10.05 11.05
C SER A 56 5.16 11.58 11.00
N LEU A 57 4.29 12.19 10.19
CA LEU A 57 4.16 13.65 10.14
C LEU A 57 3.48 14.20 11.41
N GLY A 58 2.35 13.61 11.81
CA GLY A 58 1.57 14.08 12.95
C GLY A 58 2.31 13.97 14.28
N HIS A 59 2.97 12.84 14.53
CA HIS A 59 3.73 12.60 15.77
C HIS A 59 5.12 13.23 15.77
N THR A 60 5.52 13.90 14.69
CA THR A 60 6.75 14.71 14.69
C THR A 60 6.51 16.21 14.59
N ALA A 61 5.26 16.63 14.81
CA ALA A 61 4.80 18.03 14.73
C ALA A 61 5.02 18.68 13.36
N ARG A 62 5.13 17.88 12.30
CA ARG A 62 5.33 18.35 10.93
C ARG A 62 3.98 18.51 10.22
N PRO A 63 3.86 19.48 9.29
CA PRO A 63 2.63 19.64 8.52
C PRO A 63 2.24 18.33 7.80
N LEU A 64 0.95 18.02 7.76
CA LEU A 64 0.38 16.85 7.06
C LEU A 64 0.37 17.03 5.53
N LYS A 65 1.51 17.45 4.98
CA LYS A 65 1.74 17.67 3.55
C LYS A 65 2.73 16.63 3.05
N LEU A 66 2.25 15.73 2.20
CA LEU A 66 3.10 14.71 1.60
C LEU A 66 4.07 15.30 0.58
N ALA A 67 5.28 14.75 0.55
CA ALA A 67 6.18 14.93 -0.57
C ALA A 67 5.62 14.25 -1.82
N LYS A 68 5.90 14.80 -3.02
CA LYS A 68 5.43 14.21 -4.28
C LYS A 68 5.85 12.75 -4.44
N ILE A 69 7.06 12.42 -3.98
CA ILE A 69 7.61 11.06 -3.99
C ILE A 69 6.77 10.07 -3.16
N THR A 70 6.19 10.51 -2.04
CA THR A 70 5.30 9.68 -1.22
C THR A 70 3.97 9.40 -1.94
N ILE A 71 3.46 10.37 -2.70
CA ILE A 71 2.23 10.16 -3.48
C ILE A 71 2.47 9.13 -4.59
N ILE A 72 3.65 9.17 -5.22
CA ILE A 72 4.08 8.15 -6.19
C ILE A 72 4.18 6.78 -5.50
N ALA A 73 4.81 6.71 -4.32
CA ALA A 73 4.89 5.48 -3.53
C ALA A 73 3.50 4.88 -3.24
N PHE A 74 2.50 5.70 -2.89
CA PHE A 74 1.14 5.24 -2.68
C PHE A 74 0.53 4.63 -3.96
N ALA A 75 0.70 5.30 -5.10
CA ALA A 75 0.19 4.80 -6.37
C ALA A 75 0.85 3.47 -6.77
N LEU A 76 2.17 3.35 -6.58
CA LEU A 76 2.91 2.11 -6.82
C LEU A 76 2.47 0.98 -5.89
N MET A 77 2.22 1.26 -4.61
CA MET A 77 1.72 0.26 -3.65
C MET A 77 0.35 -0.28 -4.07
N VAL A 78 -0.58 0.60 -4.45
CA VAL A 78 -1.91 0.19 -4.93
C VAL A 78 -1.78 -0.59 -6.23
N ALA A 79 -0.95 -0.13 -7.18
CA ALA A 79 -0.70 -0.85 -8.43
C ALA A 79 -0.10 -2.25 -8.18
N ALA A 80 0.84 -2.37 -7.25
CA ALA A 80 1.40 -3.65 -6.83
C ALA A 80 0.31 -4.58 -6.27
N GLY A 81 -0.58 -4.07 -5.41
CA GLY A 81 -1.72 -4.82 -4.87
C GLY A 81 -2.70 -5.30 -5.94
N VAL A 82 -3.07 -4.42 -6.89
CA VAL A 82 -3.95 -4.77 -8.02
C VAL A 82 -3.30 -5.83 -8.91
N ILE A 83 -2.05 -5.59 -9.34
CA ILE A 83 -1.33 -6.53 -10.22
C ILE A 83 -1.15 -7.87 -9.53
N ARG A 84 -0.72 -7.91 -8.26
CA ARG A 84 -0.50 -9.16 -7.52
C ARG A 84 -1.79 -9.97 -7.38
N THR A 85 -2.92 -9.28 -7.23
CA THR A 85 -4.23 -9.90 -7.04
C THR A 85 -4.77 -10.44 -8.37
N PHE A 86 -4.81 -9.64 -9.44
CA PHE A 86 -5.59 -10.01 -10.63
C PHE A 86 -4.76 -10.53 -11.79
N LEU A 87 -3.55 -10.01 -12.02
CA LEU A 87 -2.78 -10.35 -13.22
C LEU A 87 -2.32 -11.83 -13.26
N PRO A 88 -1.99 -12.50 -12.12
CA PRO A 88 -1.70 -13.93 -12.10
C PRO A 88 -2.85 -14.86 -12.51
N MET A 89 -4.08 -14.33 -12.70
CA MET A 89 -5.19 -15.11 -13.25
C MET A 89 -4.97 -15.48 -14.72
N ILE A 90 -4.08 -14.79 -15.42
CA ILE A 90 -3.67 -15.07 -16.80
C ILE A 90 -2.39 -15.93 -16.72
N PRO A 91 -2.46 -17.24 -17.02
CA PRO A 91 -1.33 -18.16 -16.81
C PRO A 91 -0.03 -17.72 -17.51
N GLU A 92 -0.15 -17.17 -18.72
CA GLU A 92 0.98 -16.71 -19.53
C GLU A 92 1.70 -15.50 -18.90
N LEU A 93 1.00 -14.74 -18.04
CA LEU A 93 1.53 -13.55 -17.37
C LEU A 93 1.94 -13.82 -15.93
N TYR A 94 1.78 -15.04 -15.41
CA TYR A 94 1.96 -15.35 -13.99
C TYR A 94 3.33 -14.91 -13.44
N THR A 95 4.42 -15.37 -14.07
CA THR A 95 5.79 -15.05 -13.64
C THR A 95 6.08 -13.56 -13.75
N MET A 96 5.66 -12.94 -14.86
CA MET A 96 5.82 -11.49 -15.06
C MET A 96 5.05 -10.70 -14.00
N ALA A 97 3.83 -11.08 -13.68
CA ALA A 97 2.99 -10.43 -12.68
C ALA A 97 3.61 -10.47 -11.28
N ILE A 98 4.23 -11.59 -10.91
CA ILE A 98 4.96 -11.71 -9.63
C ILE A 98 6.13 -10.73 -9.59
N HIS A 99 7.00 -10.74 -10.60
CA HIS A 99 8.17 -9.86 -10.61
C HIS A 99 7.78 -8.38 -10.68
N LEU A 100 6.79 -8.04 -11.49
CA LEU A 100 6.31 -6.67 -11.63
C LEU A 100 5.67 -6.17 -10.33
N SER A 101 4.74 -6.93 -9.74
CA SER A 101 4.11 -6.52 -8.48
C SER A 101 5.12 -6.45 -7.32
N GLY A 102 6.04 -7.39 -7.21
CA GLY A 102 7.12 -7.37 -6.22
C GLY A 102 8.04 -6.16 -6.41
N GLY A 103 8.44 -5.86 -7.66
CA GLY A 103 9.27 -4.69 -7.98
C GLY A 103 8.58 -3.37 -7.64
N LEU A 104 7.30 -3.22 -7.99
CA LEU A 104 6.49 -2.05 -7.64
C LEU A 104 6.35 -1.89 -6.12
N TRP A 105 6.14 -2.99 -5.40
CA TRP A 105 6.03 -3.00 -3.94
C TRP A 105 7.34 -2.57 -3.27
N ILE A 106 8.48 -3.12 -3.69
CA ILE A 106 9.81 -2.74 -3.18
C ILE A 106 10.06 -1.26 -3.47
N LEU A 107 9.82 -0.82 -4.70
CA LEU A 107 10.02 0.57 -5.10
C LEU A 107 9.15 1.53 -4.27
N ALA A 108 7.88 1.18 -4.01
CA ALA A 108 7.01 1.99 -3.16
C ALA A 108 7.60 2.19 -1.76
N TRP A 109 8.10 1.14 -1.11
CA TRP A 109 8.74 1.26 0.20
C TRP A 109 10.05 2.03 0.16
N VAL A 110 10.90 1.80 -0.83
CA VAL A 110 12.15 2.57 -1.00
C VAL A 110 11.85 4.06 -1.15
N LEU A 111 10.88 4.43 -2.00
CA LEU A 111 10.46 5.82 -2.20
C LEU A 111 9.84 6.43 -0.94
N PHE A 112 9.15 5.63 -0.12
CA PHE A 112 8.66 6.06 1.19
C PHE A 112 9.83 6.35 2.15
N LEU A 113 10.84 5.50 2.22
CA LEU A 113 11.95 5.70 3.16
C LEU A 113 12.72 7.01 2.92
N VAL A 114 12.80 7.51 1.68
CA VAL A 114 13.56 8.73 1.34
C VAL A 114 13.16 9.95 2.19
N PRO A 115 11.89 10.40 2.23
CA PRO A 115 11.49 11.50 3.10
C PRO A 115 11.32 11.10 4.56
N TYR A 116 10.94 9.85 4.86
CA TYR A 116 10.52 9.47 6.22
C TYR A 116 11.67 9.09 7.15
N THR A 117 12.76 8.52 6.65
CA THR A 117 13.96 8.25 7.45
C THR A 117 14.52 9.51 8.13
N PRO A 118 14.79 10.63 7.43
CA PRO A 118 15.27 11.85 8.10
C PRO A 118 14.21 12.52 8.97
N ILE A 119 12.91 12.32 8.69
CA ILE A 119 11.82 12.81 9.55
C ILE A 119 11.87 12.10 10.91
N LEU A 120 12.03 10.79 10.91
CA LEU A 120 11.99 9.97 12.14
C LEU A 120 13.31 9.99 12.93
N LEU A 121 14.43 10.29 12.27
CA LEU A 121 15.73 10.43 12.95
C LEU A 121 16.00 11.83 13.50
N LYS A 122 15.22 12.84 13.10
CA LYS A 122 15.38 14.21 13.58
C LYS A 122 14.39 14.48 14.72
N PRO A 123 14.78 15.30 15.72
CA PRO A 123 13.87 15.78 16.74
C PRO A 123 12.59 16.38 16.13
N ARG A 124 11.53 16.33 16.92
CA ARG A 124 10.27 17.00 16.60
C ARG A 124 10.50 18.48 16.34
N THR A 125 9.68 19.06 15.46
CA THR A 125 9.82 20.48 15.09
C THR A 125 9.29 21.44 16.16
N ASP A 126 8.54 20.96 17.15
CA ASP A 126 7.99 21.76 18.25
C ASP A 126 8.82 21.67 19.56
N GLY A 127 9.91 20.89 19.56
CA GLY A 127 10.79 20.73 20.72
C GLY A 127 10.18 19.97 21.90
N GLN A 128 8.98 19.41 21.75
CA GLN A 128 8.34 18.62 22.80
C GLN A 128 8.94 17.21 22.87
N PHE A 129 8.72 16.52 23.99
CA PHE A 129 9.06 15.11 24.12
C PHE A 129 8.21 14.26 23.16
N GLY A 130 8.86 13.37 22.41
CA GLY A 130 8.23 12.42 21.49
C GLY A 130 9.13 11.99 20.35
#